data_AF-A0A6L6QAT0-F1
#
_entry.id   AF-A0A6L6QAT0-F1
#
_cell.length_a   1.000
_cell.length_b   1.000
_cell.length_c   1.000
_cell.angle_alpha   90.00
_cell.angle_beta   90.00
_cell.angle_gamma   90.00
#
_symmetry.space_group_name_H-M   'P 1'
#
loop_
_entity.id
_entity.type
_entity.pdbx_description
1 polymer ?
#
loop_
_entity_poly.entity_id
_entity_poly.type
_entity_poly.pdbx_seq_one_letter_code
_entity_poly.pdbx_strand_id
1 'polypeptide(L)'
;MATTSSTTYDPTSTATKLATAYTAGRQAMITAQSSRAAAQSKALTTLSSAMSEFSSALSSFSSQKSLVANSAKFDANVGTATASSTAIAGTYNFYVERLATAGQVSYGGVQDTAAAGSGSLNVVLADGSNFNVNLTNSDNNHDGVLTAQEIASAINQAADNNARVTASTLTVNGEPALVLTAGNTGADNAVSLDTSGVTNLDLKGFLDDPAKQQTLVAAQDAVVWVGAQNTGTRVQQASNTFNLVDNVKMTFTRAQSAGESPATLTVGLDKSTTHANVQAFVDAYNKLSTTLATLTAPGDPATKKDPGPFAQDSGLMALRSRMSSALRQVSGGLSLPNFGITGQRDGTIALDSARLDKAISANPAALDALFGSATINHESGVLGDLDKLNSQWTNSVDGQLNQRKSSVQKQQSSLSDRQAQLDDQYNSAYKRYLSQFTQLQTLQAQMAQNTGLFDSMFSQSNS
;
A
#
# COMPACT_ATOMS: atom_id res chain seq x y z
N MET A 1 41.98 -80.12 14.30
CA MET A 1 41.82 -79.18 13.17
C MET A 1 41.24 -77.90 13.71
N ALA A 2 42.04 -76.83 13.78
CA ALA A 2 41.52 -75.52 14.16
C ALA A 2 40.81 -74.93 12.93
N THR A 3 39.48 -74.84 12.98
CA THR A 3 38.72 -74.10 11.97
C THR A 3 39.05 -72.62 12.12
N THR A 4 39.94 -72.12 11.28
CA THR A 4 40.13 -70.69 11.07
C THR A 4 38.83 -70.15 10.47
N SER A 5 37.93 -69.66 11.31
CA SER A 5 36.82 -68.83 10.87
C SER A 5 37.42 -67.57 10.24
N SER A 6 37.66 -67.61 8.93
CA SER A 6 38.00 -66.41 8.18
C SER A 6 36.85 -65.42 8.41
N THR A 7 37.18 -64.26 8.97
CA THR A 7 36.23 -63.15 9.08
C THR A 7 35.69 -62.87 7.68
N THR A 8 34.43 -63.23 7.44
CA THR A 8 33.78 -63.00 6.14
C THR A 8 33.50 -61.52 6.04
N TYR A 9 34.38 -60.79 5.36
CA TYR A 9 34.16 -59.38 5.08
C TYR A 9 33.20 -59.28 3.91
N ASP A 10 32.06 -58.60 4.09
CA ASP A 10 31.29 -58.09 2.97
C ASP A 10 32.03 -56.84 2.43
N PRO A 11 32.58 -56.91 1.20
CA PRO A 11 33.37 -55.81 0.64
C PRO A 11 32.60 -54.49 0.55
N THR A 12 31.30 -54.55 0.32
CA THR A 12 30.46 -53.37 0.10
C THR A 12 30.21 -52.60 1.41
N SER A 13 29.76 -53.29 2.46
CA SER A 13 29.54 -52.66 3.77
C SER A 13 30.83 -52.20 4.43
N THR A 14 31.93 -52.96 4.27
CA THR A 14 33.24 -52.59 4.82
C THR A 14 33.81 -51.36 4.12
N ALA A 15 33.76 -51.32 2.79
CA ALA A 15 34.18 -50.16 2.01
C ALA A 15 33.37 -48.90 2.35
N THR A 16 32.05 -49.04 2.54
CA THR A 16 31.15 -47.95 2.93
C THR A 16 31.53 -47.37 4.29
N LYS A 17 31.74 -48.22 5.30
CA LYS A 17 32.12 -47.79 6.67
C LYS A 17 33.44 -47.03 6.67
N LEU A 18 34.44 -47.54 5.96
CA LEU A 18 35.77 -46.91 5.91
C LEU A 18 35.78 -45.61 5.08
N ALA A 19 35.05 -45.56 3.96
CA ALA A 19 34.89 -44.33 3.20
C ALA A 19 34.14 -43.25 4.00
N THR A 20 33.10 -43.64 4.75
CA THR A 20 32.35 -42.73 5.63
C THR A 20 33.23 -42.21 6.76
N ALA A 21 33.96 -43.10 7.45
CA ALA A 21 34.87 -42.70 8.52
C ALA A 21 35.98 -41.75 8.00
N TYR A 22 36.45 -41.97 6.78
CA TYR A 22 37.46 -41.13 6.13
C TYR A 22 36.96 -39.69 5.88
N THR A 23 35.68 -39.49 5.54
CA THR A 23 35.12 -38.15 5.26
C THR A 23 34.36 -37.51 6.42
N ALA A 24 34.00 -38.26 7.47
CA ALA A 24 33.10 -37.85 8.53
C ALA A 24 33.43 -36.49 9.19
N GLY A 25 34.69 -36.24 9.53
CA GLY A 25 35.08 -34.97 10.18
C GLY A 25 34.90 -33.74 9.28
N ARG A 26 35.25 -33.87 7.99
CA ARG A 26 35.03 -32.80 6.99
C ARG A 26 33.54 -32.63 6.70
N GLN A 27 32.81 -33.73 6.61
CA GLN A 27 31.36 -33.70 6.41
C GLN A 27 30.66 -32.96 7.56
N ALA A 28 31.01 -33.25 8.81
CA ALA A 28 30.44 -32.57 9.97
C ALA A 28 30.70 -31.05 9.94
N MET A 29 31.91 -30.64 9.56
CA MET A 29 32.26 -29.22 9.43
C MET A 29 31.50 -28.52 8.29
N ILE A 30 31.41 -29.15 7.11
CA ILE A 30 30.65 -28.60 5.98
C ILE A 30 29.17 -28.50 6.36
N THR A 31 28.58 -29.55 6.93
CA THR A 31 27.18 -29.55 7.38
C THR A 31 26.90 -28.43 8.38
N ALA A 32 27.77 -28.25 9.39
CA ALA A 32 27.61 -27.17 10.38
C ALA A 32 27.72 -25.78 9.75
N GLN A 33 28.67 -25.56 8.84
CA GLN A 33 28.84 -24.29 8.13
C GLN A 33 27.67 -24.00 7.18
N SER A 34 27.20 -25.01 6.44
CA SER A 34 26.05 -24.91 5.54
C SER A 34 24.77 -24.61 6.29
N SER A 35 24.53 -25.28 7.43
CA SER A 35 23.39 -24.99 8.30
C SER A 35 23.42 -23.55 8.82
N ARG A 36 24.58 -23.06 9.27
CA ARG A 36 24.76 -21.68 9.71
C ARG A 36 24.53 -20.67 8.58
N ALA A 37 25.10 -20.90 7.40
CA ALA A 37 24.93 -20.01 6.25
C ALA A 37 23.47 -19.98 5.77
N ALA A 38 22.77 -21.12 5.78
CA ALA A 38 21.35 -21.19 5.47
C ALA A 38 20.50 -20.42 6.50
N ALA A 39 20.79 -20.56 7.80
CA ALA A 39 20.11 -19.80 8.85
C ALA A 39 20.35 -18.29 8.71
N GLN A 40 21.58 -17.86 8.40
CA GLN A 40 21.92 -16.47 8.14
C GLN A 40 21.21 -15.93 6.89
N SER A 41 21.14 -16.71 5.81
CA SER A 41 20.41 -16.32 4.59
C SER A 41 18.92 -16.08 4.88
N LYS A 42 18.26 -17.03 5.57
CA LYS A 42 16.86 -16.88 6.00
C LYS A 42 16.66 -15.67 6.92
N ALA A 43 17.59 -15.45 7.85
CA ALA A 43 17.56 -14.32 8.77
C ALA A 43 17.74 -12.98 8.05
N LEU A 44 18.62 -12.88 7.04
CA LEU A 44 18.77 -11.67 6.21
C LEU A 44 17.53 -11.39 5.37
N THR A 45 16.86 -12.43 4.87
CA THR A 45 15.57 -12.26 4.19
C THR A 45 14.51 -11.72 5.15
N THR A 46 14.41 -12.30 6.36
CA THR A 46 13.48 -11.84 7.40
C THR A 46 13.75 -10.38 7.79
N LEU A 47 15.02 -10.04 8.02
CA LEU A 47 15.43 -8.66 8.33
C LEU A 47 15.11 -7.70 7.18
N SER A 48 15.40 -8.10 5.94
CA SER A 48 15.10 -7.30 4.75
C SER A 48 13.61 -6.99 4.64
N SER A 49 12.74 -7.99 4.87
CA SER A 49 11.30 -7.77 4.87
C SER A 49 10.88 -6.80 5.99
N ALA A 50 11.36 -6.99 7.22
CA ALA A 50 11.03 -6.11 8.34
C ALA A 50 11.53 -4.67 8.12
N MET A 51 12.70 -4.47 7.54
CA MET A 51 13.24 -3.14 7.22
C MET A 51 12.52 -2.48 6.04
N SER A 52 12.08 -3.24 5.04
CA SER A 52 11.22 -2.72 3.96
C SER A 52 9.86 -2.30 4.48
N GLU A 53 9.21 -3.13 5.30
CA GLU A 53 7.92 -2.78 5.93
C GLU A 53 8.05 -1.52 6.80
N PHE A 54 9.13 -1.42 7.58
CA PHE A 54 9.41 -0.23 8.37
C PHE A 54 9.65 1.02 7.50
N SER A 55 10.38 0.89 6.39
CA SER A 55 10.55 1.96 5.39
C SER A 55 9.21 2.45 4.84
N SER A 56 8.31 1.53 4.48
CA SER A 56 6.98 1.86 4.00
C SER A 56 6.13 2.55 5.07
N ALA A 57 6.27 2.16 6.34
CA ALA A 57 5.61 2.85 7.44
C ALA A 57 6.12 4.29 7.58
N LEU A 58 7.45 4.51 7.58
CA LEU A 58 8.06 5.84 7.66
C LEU A 58 7.65 6.76 6.50
N SER A 59 7.60 6.23 5.28
CA SER A 59 7.16 7.01 4.11
C SER A 59 5.66 7.32 4.17
N SER A 60 4.83 6.40 4.67
CA SER A 60 3.41 6.66 4.92
C SER A 60 3.23 7.82 5.91
N PHE A 61 3.95 7.82 7.04
CA PHE A 61 3.89 8.92 8.00
C PHE A 61 4.39 10.25 7.44
N SER A 62 5.34 10.22 6.52
CA SER A 62 5.86 11.45 5.90
C SER A 62 4.92 12.02 4.83
N SER A 63 4.13 11.15 4.19
CA SER A 63 3.09 11.59 3.25
C SER A 63 1.85 12.14 3.96
N GLN A 64 1.58 11.64 5.18
CA GLN A 64 0.67 12.28 6.11
C GLN A 64 1.32 13.59 6.58
N LYS A 65 0.90 14.73 6.02
CA LYS A 65 1.46 16.07 6.33
C LYS A 65 1.58 16.40 7.82
N SER A 66 0.86 15.67 8.68
CA SER A 66 0.82 15.81 10.13
C SER A 66 0.37 14.50 10.77
N LEU A 67 0.95 14.17 11.92
CA LEU A 67 0.50 13.08 12.78
C LEU A 67 -0.69 13.50 13.64
N VAL A 68 -0.79 14.80 13.93
CA VAL A 68 -1.97 15.41 14.56
C VAL A 68 -3.11 15.46 13.56
N ALA A 69 -4.24 14.89 13.93
CA ALA A 69 -5.48 14.97 13.17
C ALA A 69 -6.42 15.98 13.82
N ASN A 70 -7.07 16.79 12.99
CA ASN A 70 -8.21 17.61 13.41
C ASN A 70 -9.50 17.05 12.81
N SER A 71 -10.59 17.27 13.52
CA SER A 71 -11.94 16.97 13.08
C SER A 71 -12.73 18.26 12.90
N ALA A 72 -13.69 18.22 11.98
CA ALA A 72 -14.72 19.23 11.83
C ALA A 72 -16.06 18.49 11.77
N LYS A 73 -16.96 18.75 12.72
CA LYS A 73 -18.22 18.01 12.84
C LYS A 73 -19.40 18.95 13.07
N PHE A 74 -20.46 18.76 12.30
CA PHE A 74 -21.75 19.39 12.53
C PHE A 74 -22.52 18.62 13.61
N ASP A 75 -23.25 19.35 14.45
CA ASP A 75 -24.20 18.80 15.43
C ASP A 75 -25.50 18.30 14.79
N ALA A 76 -25.84 18.81 13.60
CA ALA A 76 -27.02 18.44 12.81
C ALA A 76 -26.63 17.84 11.45
N ASN A 77 -27.53 17.05 10.86
CA ASN A 77 -27.32 16.39 9.56
C ASN A 77 -27.44 17.34 8.33
N VAL A 78 -26.75 18.48 8.35
CA VAL A 78 -26.78 19.46 7.26
C VAL A 78 -25.74 19.19 6.18
N GLY A 79 -24.73 18.36 6.49
CA GLY A 79 -23.62 18.09 5.61
C GLY A 79 -22.45 17.42 6.33
N THR A 80 -21.30 17.41 5.64
CA THR A 80 -20.03 16.91 6.16
C THR A 80 -19.00 18.04 6.21
N ALA A 81 -18.00 17.90 7.05
CA ALA A 81 -16.86 18.81 7.09
C ALA A 81 -15.57 18.03 7.31
N THR A 82 -14.48 18.55 6.78
CA THR A 82 -13.12 18.04 7.01
C THR A 82 -12.20 19.20 7.40
N ALA A 83 -11.36 18.96 8.40
CA ALA A 83 -10.35 19.90 8.86
C ALA A 83 -8.97 19.41 8.45
N SER A 84 -8.10 20.32 8.01
CA SER A 84 -6.68 20.03 7.86
C SER A 84 -6.01 20.02 9.25
N SER A 85 -4.78 19.50 9.32
CA SER A 85 -3.98 19.51 10.55
C SER A 85 -3.62 20.91 11.07
N THR A 86 -3.71 21.94 10.22
CA THR A 86 -3.47 23.34 10.59
C THR A 86 -4.76 24.11 10.87
N ALA A 87 -5.90 23.43 10.88
CA ALA A 87 -7.17 24.04 11.28
C ALA A 87 -7.11 24.47 12.75
N ILE A 88 -7.58 25.69 13.02
CA ILE A 88 -7.65 26.23 14.38
C ILE A 88 -8.93 25.76 15.03
N ALA A 89 -8.84 25.29 16.28
CA ALA A 89 -9.99 24.87 17.05
C ALA A 89 -10.97 26.04 17.25
N GLY A 90 -12.27 25.77 17.07
CA GLY A 90 -13.30 26.79 17.14
C GLY A 90 -14.69 26.23 16.90
N THR A 91 -15.69 27.04 17.21
CA THR A 91 -17.10 26.70 17.02
C THR A 91 -17.75 27.77 16.15
N TYR A 92 -18.44 27.33 15.11
CA TYR A 92 -19.05 28.19 14.11
C TYR A 92 -20.48 27.75 13.85
N ASN A 93 -21.40 28.69 13.69
CA ASN A 93 -22.80 28.38 13.39
C ASN A 93 -23.07 28.62 11.91
N PHE A 94 -23.80 27.72 11.27
CA PHE A 94 -24.17 27.83 9.87
C PHE A 94 -25.65 27.52 9.68
N TYR A 95 -26.34 28.35 8.90
CA TYR A 95 -27.71 28.07 8.46
C TYR A 95 -27.73 27.86 6.94
N VAL A 96 -28.14 26.67 6.49
CA VAL A 96 -28.21 26.35 5.06
C VAL A 96 -29.59 26.76 4.54
N GLU A 97 -29.67 27.87 3.80
CA GLU A 97 -30.95 28.33 3.24
C GLU A 97 -31.35 27.50 2.01
N ARG A 98 -30.40 27.25 1.10
CA ARG A 98 -30.66 26.50 -0.13
C ARG A 98 -29.38 25.90 -0.67
N LEU A 99 -29.50 24.74 -1.31
CA LEU A 99 -28.38 24.07 -1.98
C LEU A 99 -28.26 24.51 -3.45
N ALA A 100 -27.03 24.45 -3.95
CA ALA A 100 -26.76 24.57 -5.36
C ALA A 100 -27.29 23.33 -6.09
N THR A 101 -27.92 23.55 -7.24
CA THR A 101 -28.42 22.48 -8.11
C THR A 101 -27.88 22.67 -9.51
N ALA A 102 -27.62 21.56 -10.19
CA ALA A 102 -27.30 21.55 -11.60
C ALA A 102 -28.60 21.71 -12.38
N GLY A 103 -28.63 22.66 -13.31
CA GLY A 103 -29.80 22.92 -14.13
C GLY A 103 -30.14 21.71 -14.99
N GLN A 104 -31.42 21.38 -15.08
CA GLN A 104 -31.93 20.36 -15.98
C GLN A 104 -33.14 20.89 -16.74
N VAL A 105 -33.06 20.83 -18.07
CA VAL A 105 -34.14 21.23 -18.97
C VAL A 105 -34.47 20.06 -19.89
N SER A 106 -35.75 19.92 -20.21
CA SER A 106 -36.27 18.92 -21.14
C SER A 106 -36.96 19.61 -22.32
N TYR A 107 -36.75 19.04 -23.51
CA TYR A 107 -37.43 19.36 -24.76
C TYR A 107 -38.23 18.13 -25.16
N GLY A 108 -39.54 18.16 -25.00
CA GLY A 108 -40.44 17.04 -25.27
C GLY A 108 -40.81 16.90 -26.76
N GLY A 109 -41.32 15.73 -27.14
CA GLY A 109 -41.88 15.48 -28.46
C GLY A 109 -40.89 15.69 -29.62
N VAL A 110 -39.61 15.38 -29.40
CA VAL A 110 -38.54 15.46 -30.41
C VAL A 110 -38.63 14.21 -31.28
N GLN A 111 -39.54 14.24 -32.25
CA GLN A 111 -39.76 13.13 -33.17
C GLN A 111 -38.61 13.01 -34.18
N ASP A 112 -38.57 11.86 -34.83
CA ASP A 112 -37.64 11.55 -35.90
C ASP A 112 -37.78 12.54 -37.07
N THR A 113 -36.66 13.12 -37.50
CA THR A 113 -36.60 14.09 -38.61
C THR A 113 -35.58 13.67 -39.65
N ALA A 114 -35.65 14.22 -40.86
CA ALA A 114 -34.63 13.95 -41.87
C ALA A 114 -33.25 14.46 -41.41
N ALA A 115 -32.24 13.59 -41.41
CA ALA A 115 -30.88 13.94 -41.01
C ALA A 115 -30.22 14.93 -41.98
N ALA A 116 -30.49 14.78 -43.28
CA ALA A 116 -29.99 15.67 -44.32
C ALA A 116 -30.49 17.11 -44.10
N GLY A 117 -29.56 18.08 -44.07
CA GLY A 117 -29.91 19.48 -43.90
C GLY A 117 -30.39 19.81 -42.48
N SER A 118 -29.95 19.08 -41.45
CA SER A 118 -30.24 19.42 -40.04
C SER A 118 -29.50 20.65 -39.53
N GLY A 119 -28.37 21.01 -40.14
CA GLY A 119 -27.61 22.20 -39.81
C GLY A 119 -26.77 22.02 -38.54
N SER A 120 -26.84 22.99 -37.62
CA SER A 120 -26.11 22.97 -36.35
C SER A 120 -26.96 23.48 -35.19
N LEU A 121 -26.65 23.04 -33.98
CA LEU A 121 -27.33 23.42 -32.75
C LEU A 121 -26.32 24.02 -31.78
N ASN A 122 -26.63 25.13 -31.13
CA ASN A 122 -25.80 25.68 -30.07
C ASN A 122 -26.36 25.28 -28.72
N VAL A 123 -25.50 24.77 -27.84
CA VAL A 123 -25.82 24.60 -26.42
C VAL A 123 -25.27 25.81 -25.69
N VAL A 124 -26.12 26.52 -24.96
CA VAL A 124 -25.80 27.78 -24.28
C VAL A 124 -25.91 27.60 -22.78
N LEU A 125 -24.96 28.15 -22.04
CA LEU A 125 -25.03 28.28 -20.59
C LEU A 125 -25.30 29.73 -20.19
N ALA A 126 -25.90 29.95 -19.03
CA ALA A 126 -26.25 31.28 -18.53
C ALA A 126 -25.04 32.19 -18.23
N ASP A 127 -23.83 31.63 -18.08
CA ASP A 127 -22.56 32.36 -18.02
C ASP A 127 -22.18 33.04 -19.35
N GLY A 128 -22.97 32.83 -20.42
CA GLY A 128 -22.76 33.38 -21.76
C GLY A 128 -21.88 32.51 -22.66
N SER A 129 -21.31 31.44 -22.12
CA SER A 129 -20.57 30.48 -22.92
C SER A 129 -21.51 29.57 -23.72
N ASN A 130 -21.00 29.06 -24.83
CA ASN A 130 -21.73 28.15 -25.68
C ASN A 130 -20.76 27.21 -26.40
N PHE A 131 -21.31 26.14 -26.96
CA PHE A 131 -20.59 25.30 -27.91
C PHE A 131 -21.52 24.87 -29.04
N ASN A 132 -20.95 24.73 -30.22
CA ASN A 132 -21.67 24.29 -31.42
C ASN A 132 -21.69 22.76 -31.50
N VAL A 133 -22.83 22.24 -31.93
CA VAL A 133 -23.10 20.82 -32.17
C VAL A 133 -23.47 20.66 -33.62
N ASN A 134 -22.62 19.99 -34.39
CA ASN A 134 -22.87 19.75 -35.81
C ASN A 134 -23.86 18.58 -35.99
N LEU A 135 -25.09 18.89 -36.42
CA LEU A 135 -26.13 17.89 -36.62
C LEU A 135 -26.05 17.18 -37.98
N THR A 136 -25.25 17.71 -38.92
CA THR A 136 -25.17 17.19 -40.31
C THR A 136 -24.57 15.79 -40.37
N ASN A 137 -23.68 15.45 -39.43
CA ASN A 137 -23.04 14.13 -39.32
C ASN A 137 -23.49 13.37 -38.07
N SER A 138 -24.66 13.71 -37.51
CA SER A 138 -25.14 13.12 -36.25
C SER A 138 -25.95 11.84 -36.43
N ASP A 139 -26.39 11.53 -37.66
CA ASP A 139 -26.93 10.22 -38.05
C ASP A 139 -25.80 9.19 -38.02
N ASN A 140 -25.75 8.42 -36.93
CA ASN A 140 -24.66 7.46 -36.70
C ASN A 140 -24.96 6.10 -37.34
N ASN A 141 -26.24 5.77 -37.52
CA ASN A 141 -26.68 4.48 -38.05
C ASN A 141 -26.83 4.50 -39.59
N HIS A 142 -26.73 5.69 -40.20
CA HIS A 142 -26.82 5.97 -41.63
C HIS A 142 -28.19 5.58 -42.26
N ASP A 143 -29.28 5.66 -41.49
CA ASP A 143 -30.65 5.38 -41.96
C ASP A 143 -31.35 6.62 -42.56
N GLY A 144 -30.71 7.79 -42.50
CA GLY A 144 -31.21 9.05 -43.03
C GLY A 144 -32.13 9.81 -42.07
N VAL A 145 -32.31 9.32 -40.85
CA VAL A 145 -33.14 9.89 -39.79
C VAL A 145 -32.25 10.42 -38.67
N LEU A 146 -32.63 11.57 -38.11
CA LEU A 146 -32.02 12.13 -36.92
C LEU A 146 -33.00 11.97 -35.75
N THR A 147 -32.66 11.08 -34.84
CA THR A 147 -33.42 10.78 -33.63
C THR A 147 -33.02 11.68 -32.46
N ALA A 148 -33.87 11.81 -31.43
CA ALA A 148 -33.50 12.49 -30.19
C ALA A 148 -32.26 11.89 -29.51
N GLN A 149 -32.05 10.57 -29.67
CA GLN A 149 -30.90 9.86 -29.12
C GLN A 149 -29.60 10.27 -29.81
N GLU A 150 -29.63 10.43 -31.13
CA GLU A 150 -28.49 10.90 -31.91
C GLU A 150 -28.17 12.35 -31.62
N ILE A 151 -29.17 13.20 -31.42
CA ILE A 151 -28.95 14.59 -30.96
C ILE A 151 -28.28 14.61 -29.59
N ALA A 152 -28.77 13.80 -28.63
CA ALA A 152 -28.13 13.69 -27.32
C ALA A 152 -26.67 13.20 -27.43
N SER A 153 -26.43 12.20 -28.28
CA SER A 153 -25.10 11.67 -28.57
C SER A 153 -24.18 12.75 -29.17
N ALA A 154 -24.68 13.53 -30.12
CA ALA A 154 -23.94 14.62 -30.76
C ALA A 154 -23.57 15.73 -29.77
N ILE A 155 -24.48 16.11 -28.87
CA ILE A 155 -24.20 17.07 -27.80
C ILE A 155 -23.10 16.55 -26.87
N ASN A 156 -23.20 15.29 -26.45
CA ASN A 156 -22.21 14.68 -25.56
C ASN A 156 -20.82 14.57 -26.21
N GLN A 157 -20.76 14.34 -27.53
CA GLN A 157 -19.53 14.18 -28.30
C GLN A 157 -18.98 15.49 -28.90
N ALA A 158 -19.70 16.61 -28.74
CA ALA A 158 -19.25 17.88 -29.26
C ALA A 158 -17.88 18.26 -28.67
N ALA A 159 -16.94 18.65 -29.55
CA ALA A 159 -15.54 18.84 -29.19
C ALA A 159 -15.35 19.83 -28.02
N ASP A 160 -16.17 20.88 -27.97
CA ASP A 160 -16.08 21.93 -26.97
C ASP A 160 -16.96 21.70 -25.73
N ASN A 161 -17.74 20.61 -25.69
CA ASN A 161 -18.61 20.31 -24.54
C ASN A 161 -17.80 20.08 -23.27
N ASN A 162 -16.66 19.37 -23.31
CA ASN A 162 -15.75 19.19 -22.15
C ASN A 162 -16.47 18.82 -20.83
N ALA A 163 -17.50 17.98 -20.90
CA ALA A 163 -18.36 17.59 -19.77
C ALA A 163 -19.13 18.75 -19.10
N ARG A 164 -19.33 19.88 -19.80
CA ARG A 164 -20.10 21.04 -19.31
C ARG A 164 -21.60 20.78 -19.35
N VAL A 165 -22.08 19.95 -20.27
CA VAL A 165 -23.47 19.51 -20.37
C VAL A 165 -23.51 18.01 -20.70
N THR A 166 -24.40 17.29 -20.03
CA THR A 166 -24.75 15.91 -20.39
C THR A 166 -26.15 15.91 -20.99
N ALA A 167 -26.28 15.39 -22.20
CA ALA A 167 -27.55 15.18 -22.87
C ALA A 167 -27.98 13.70 -22.76
N SER A 168 -29.27 13.48 -22.57
CA SER A 168 -29.88 12.15 -22.52
C SER A 168 -31.28 12.19 -23.12
N THR A 169 -31.86 11.03 -23.42
CA THR A 169 -33.25 10.93 -23.83
C THR A 169 -34.10 10.30 -22.74
N LEU A 170 -35.34 10.77 -22.62
CA LEU A 170 -36.41 10.15 -21.83
C LEU A 170 -37.61 9.87 -22.73
N THR A 171 -38.44 8.91 -22.35
CA THR A 171 -39.76 8.73 -22.97
C THR A 171 -40.82 9.23 -22.00
N VAL A 172 -41.52 10.31 -22.37
CA VAL A 172 -42.56 10.94 -21.55
C VAL A 172 -43.88 10.74 -22.27
N ASN A 173 -44.83 10.02 -21.65
CA ASN A 173 -46.14 9.73 -22.22
C ASN A 173 -46.11 9.08 -23.62
N GLY A 174 -45.07 8.28 -23.90
CA GLY A 174 -44.89 7.62 -25.20
C GLY A 174 -44.15 8.45 -26.25
N GLU A 175 -43.79 9.70 -25.95
CA GLU A 175 -43.00 10.55 -26.85
C GLU A 175 -41.54 10.71 -26.38
N PRO A 176 -40.57 10.76 -27.31
CA PRO A 176 -39.17 11.04 -26.98
C PRO A 176 -38.99 12.49 -26.51
N ALA A 177 -38.19 12.66 -25.46
CA ALA A 177 -37.79 13.95 -24.91
C ALA A 177 -36.27 14.02 -24.78
N LEU A 178 -35.67 15.10 -25.26
CA LEU A 178 -34.26 15.42 -25.06
C LEU A 178 -34.10 16.12 -23.71
N VAL A 179 -33.21 15.64 -22.85
CA VAL A 179 -32.92 16.23 -21.54
C VAL A 179 -31.48 16.67 -21.50
N LEU A 180 -31.25 17.93 -21.14
CA LEU A 180 -29.92 18.49 -20.94
C LEU A 180 -29.73 18.73 -19.45
N THR A 181 -28.63 18.24 -18.91
CA THR A 181 -28.22 18.43 -17.52
C THR A 181 -26.88 19.15 -17.50
N ALA A 182 -26.78 20.25 -16.78
CA ALA A 182 -25.52 20.95 -16.58
C ALA A 182 -24.52 20.06 -15.84
N GLY A 183 -23.25 20.09 -16.24
CA GLY A 183 -22.16 19.35 -15.60
C GLY A 183 -21.79 19.91 -14.23
N ASN A 184 -22.08 21.20 -13.99
CA ASN A 184 -21.82 21.90 -12.74
C ASN A 184 -23.11 22.48 -12.15
N THR A 185 -23.13 22.65 -10.82
CA THR A 185 -24.21 23.33 -10.10
C THR A 185 -24.06 24.85 -10.17
N GLY A 186 -25.13 25.60 -9.91
CA GLY A 186 -25.10 27.07 -9.86
C GLY A 186 -25.98 27.73 -10.91
N ALA A 187 -26.38 28.98 -10.67
CA ALA A 187 -27.30 29.72 -11.54
C ALA A 187 -26.71 29.96 -12.94
N ASP A 188 -25.42 30.28 -13.00
CA ASP A 188 -24.68 30.54 -14.24
C ASP A 188 -24.53 29.28 -15.13
N ASN A 189 -24.77 28.09 -14.58
CA ASN A 189 -24.73 26.83 -15.30
C ASN A 189 -26.10 26.41 -15.85
N ALA A 190 -27.13 27.27 -15.80
CA ALA A 190 -28.40 26.97 -16.45
C ALA A 190 -28.18 26.76 -17.96
N VAL A 191 -28.66 25.63 -18.47
CA VAL A 191 -28.46 25.20 -19.86
C VAL A 191 -29.71 25.45 -20.69
N SER A 192 -29.53 25.94 -21.91
CA SER A 192 -30.55 26.11 -22.93
C SER A 192 -30.02 25.77 -24.32
N LEU A 193 -30.92 25.68 -25.29
CA LEU A 193 -30.57 25.50 -26.69
C LEU A 193 -30.80 26.79 -27.47
N ASP A 194 -29.85 27.11 -28.35
CA ASP A 194 -30.01 28.07 -29.42
C ASP A 194 -30.08 27.33 -30.75
N THR A 195 -31.25 27.38 -31.38
CA THR A 195 -31.60 26.67 -32.60
C THR A 195 -31.46 27.53 -33.85
N SER A 196 -30.81 28.72 -33.77
CA SER A 196 -30.68 29.62 -34.92
C SER A 196 -29.92 28.99 -36.10
N GLY A 197 -29.04 28.02 -35.80
CA GLY A 197 -28.29 27.25 -36.80
C GLY A 197 -29.00 26.00 -37.31
N VAL A 198 -30.18 25.64 -36.77
CA VAL A 198 -30.92 24.43 -37.14
C VAL A 198 -31.71 24.73 -38.41
N THR A 199 -31.42 24.01 -39.49
CA THR A 199 -32.02 24.25 -40.81
C THR A 199 -33.22 23.34 -41.11
N ASN A 200 -33.34 22.22 -40.39
CA ASN A 200 -34.53 21.37 -40.45
C ASN A 200 -35.68 22.03 -39.66
N LEU A 201 -36.77 22.38 -40.36
CA LEU A 201 -37.89 23.14 -39.77
C LEU A 201 -38.70 22.33 -38.76
N ASP A 202 -38.84 21.02 -38.94
CA ASP A 202 -39.57 20.14 -38.01
C ASP A 202 -38.82 20.03 -36.69
N LEU A 203 -37.50 19.78 -36.76
CA LEU A 203 -36.63 19.71 -35.58
C LEU A 203 -36.61 21.06 -34.85
N LYS A 204 -36.46 22.16 -35.59
CA LYS A 204 -36.51 23.51 -35.03
C LYS A 204 -37.85 23.78 -34.35
N GLY A 205 -38.95 23.34 -34.96
CA GLY A 205 -40.30 23.44 -34.38
C GLY A 205 -40.45 22.69 -33.06
N PHE A 206 -39.86 21.50 -32.92
CA PHE A 206 -39.88 20.75 -31.66
C PHE A 206 -39.05 21.41 -30.56
N LEU A 207 -37.86 21.93 -30.90
CA LEU A 207 -36.93 22.51 -29.94
C LEU A 207 -37.34 23.92 -29.48
N ASP A 208 -37.97 24.71 -30.35
CA ASP A 208 -38.37 26.10 -30.04
C ASP A 208 -39.74 26.22 -29.36
N ASP A 209 -40.58 25.18 -29.41
CA ASP A 209 -41.93 25.21 -28.84
C ASP A 209 -41.86 25.36 -27.31
N PRO A 210 -42.27 26.51 -26.73
CA PRO A 210 -42.20 26.74 -25.29
C PRO A 210 -43.11 25.77 -24.50
N ALA A 211 -44.15 25.21 -25.12
CA ALA A 211 -45.01 24.22 -24.48
C ALA A 211 -44.28 22.87 -24.28
N LYS A 212 -43.27 22.59 -25.10
CA LYS A 212 -42.44 21.38 -25.04
C LYS A 212 -41.16 21.58 -24.22
N GLN A 213 -40.83 22.80 -23.84
CA GLN A 213 -39.71 23.11 -22.96
C GLN A 213 -40.14 23.08 -21.49
N GLN A 214 -39.44 22.28 -20.68
CA GLN A 214 -39.72 22.14 -19.25
C GLN A 214 -38.43 22.21 -18.44
N THR A 215 -38.36 23.11 -17.46
CA THR A 215 -37.26 23.10 -16.48
C THR A 215 -37.57 22.04 -15.42
N LEU A 216 -36.84 20.93 -15.44
CA LEU A 216 -36.99 19.83 -14.49
C LEU A 216 -36.31 20.15 -13.14
N VAL A 217 -35.14 20.79 -13.20
CA VAL A 217 -34.40 21.27 -12.04
C VAL A 217 -33.87 22.66 -12.37
N ALA A 218 -34.25 23.67 -11.60
CA ALA A 218 -33.69 25.01 -11.77
C ALA A 218 -32.20 25.00 -11.44
N ALA A 219 -31.37 25.61 -12.28
CA ALA A 219 -29.97 25.88 -11.93
C ALA A 219 -29.94 27.05 -10.95
N GLN A 220 -29.28 26.88 -9.82
CA GLN A 220 -29.27 27.89 -8.77
C GLN A 220 -28.07 27.69 -7.85
N ASP A 221 -27.60 28.77 -7.24
CA ASP A 221 -26.45 28.77 -6.34
C ASP A 221 -26.82 28.29 -4.93
N ALA A 222 -25.86 27.72 -4.21
CA ALA A 222 -26.00 27.47 -2.79
C ALA A 222 -26.02 28.78 -2.02
N VAL A 223 -26.88 28.88 -1.01
CA VAL A 223 -26.97 30.02 -0.10
C VAL A 223 -26.86 29.51 1.33
N VAL A 224 -25.81 29.95 2.02
CA VAL A 224 -25.49 29.59 3.40
C VAL A 224 -25.25 30.86 4.19
N TRP A 225 -25.73 30.90 5.43
CA TRP A 225 -25.47 31.98 6.37
C TRP A 225 -24.44 31.55 7.39
N VAL A 226 -23.43 32.38 7.61
CA VAL A 226 -22.52 32.24 8.77
C VAL A 226 -23.21 32.93 9.95
N GLY A 227 -23.73 32.14 10.88
CA GLY A 227 -24.64 32.56 11.93
C GLY A 227 -26.09 32.16 11.67
N ALA A 228 -27.02 32.89 12.27
CA ALA A 228 -28.45 32.65 12.08
C ALA A 228 -28.96 33.28 10.78
N GLN A 229 -30.04 32.70 10.24
CA GLN A 229 -30.73 33.25 9.07
C GLN A 229 -31.10 34.72 9.31
N ASN A 230 -30.92 35.58 8.29
CA ASN A 230 -31.22 37.02 8.29
C ASN A 230 -30.41 37.92 9.24
N THR A 231 -29.59 37.37 10.13
CA THR A 231 -28.75 38.14 11.06
C THR A 231 -27.26 37.87 10.89
N GLY A 232 -26.91 36.69 10.37
CA GLY A 232 -25.55 36.31 10.02
C GLY A 232 -25.09 36.87 8.66
N THR A 233 -23.90 36.45 8.25
CA THR A 233 -23.32 36.82 6.94
C THR A 233 -23.83 35.88 5.86
N ARG A 234 -24.54 36.39 4.86
CA ARG A 234 -25.01 35.62 3.70
C ARG A 234 -23.86 35.33 2.74
N VAL A 235 -23.68 34.07 2.39
CA VAL A 235 -22.70 33.59 1.42
C VAL A 235 -23.44 32.86 0.30
N GLN A 236 -23.10 33.18 -0.95
CA GLN A 236 -23.67 32.56 -2.14
C GLN A 236 -22.55 32.10 -3.07
N GLN A 237 -22.69 30.89 -3.62
CA GLN A 237 -21.77 30.36 -4.62
C GLN A 237 -22.37 29.22 -5.43
N ALA A 238 -21.77 28.94 -6.58
CA ALA A 238 -22.21 27.89 -7.49
C ALA A 238 -22.11 26.46 -6.90
N SER A 239 -21.25 26.21 -5.89
CA SER A 239 -21.01 24.87 -5.33
C SER A 239 -21.64 24.66 -3.95
N ASN A 240 -21.99 23.41 -3.62
CA ASN A 240 -22.35 22.99 -2.26
C ASN A 240 -21.16 22.83 -1.31
N THR A 241 -19.92 23.05 -1.80
CA THR A 241 -18.70 22.93 -1.01
C THR A 241 -18.10 24.30 -0.69
N PHE A 242 -17.94 24.60 0.58
CA PHE A 242 -17.52 25.89 1.14
C PHE A 242 -16.18 25.77 1.89
N ASN A 243 -15.31 26.75 1.71
CA ASN A 243 -14.04 26.88 2.46
C ASN A 243 -14.02 28.22 3.21
N LEU A 244 -15.06 28.49 4.02
CA LEU A 244 -15.24 29.78 4.71
C LEU A 244 -14.41 29.92 5.99
N VAL A 245 -14.01 28.79 6.58
CA VAL A 245 -13.13 28.74 7.73
C VAL A 245 -11.78 28.24 7.24
N ASP A 246 -10.71 28.94 7.59
CA ASP A 246 -9.36 28.59 7.17
C ASP A 246 -9.06 27.13 7.48
N ASN A 247 -8.53 26.41 6.48
CA ASN A 247 -8.17 25.01 6.58
C ASN A 247 -9.34 24.04 6.88
N VAL A 248 -10.59 24.47 6.66
CA VAL A 248 -11.78 23.63 6.85
C VAL A 248 -12.63 23.65 5.58
N LYS A 249 -12.91 22.46 5.05
CA LYS A 249 -13.79 22.23 3.90
C LYS A 249 -15.12 21.70 4.38
N MET A 250 -16.21 22.34 4.01
CA MET A 250 -17.57 21.95 4.37
C MET A 250 -18.36 21.62 3.11
N THR A 251 -19.08 20.51 3.09
CA THR A 251 -19.98 20.15 1.99
C THR A 251 -21.38 19.97 2.55
N PHE A 252 -22.29 20.86 2.17
CA PHE A 252 -23.69 20.81 2.60
C PHE A 252 -24.49 19.89 1.69
N THR A 253 -25.37 19.09 2.29
CA THR A 253 -26.20 18.10 1.59
C THR A 253 -27.68 18.26 1.90
N ARG A 254 -28.04 19.12 2.85
CA ARG A 254 -29.43 19.39 3.22
C ARG A 254 -29.64 20.86 3.54
N ALA A 255 -30.65 21.46 2.92
CA ALA A 255 -31.16 22.77 3.32
C ALA A 255 -31.96 22.66 4.63
N GLN A 256 -32.01 23.74 5.39
CA GLN A 256 -32.76 23.85 6.64
C GLN A 256 -34.10 24.53 6.39
N SER A 257 -35.13 24.06 7.08
CA SER A 257 -36.47 24.67 7.02
C SER A 257 -36.46 26.01 7.75
N ALA A 258 -37.31 26.95 7.29
CA ALA A 258 -37.47 28.24 7.94
C ALA A 258 -37.79 28.07 9.44
N GLY A 259 -37.00 28.73 10.29
CA GLY A 259 -37.13 28.64 11.75
C GLY A 259 -36.33 27.51 12.41
N GLU A 260 -35.65 26.65 11.65
CA GLU A 260 -34.67 25.72 12.23
C GLU A 260 -33.49 26.48 12.85
N SER A 261 -32.94 25.94 13.94
CA SER A 261 -31.71 26.48 14.54
C SER A 261 -30.51 26.24 13.63
N PRO A 262 -29.55 27.18 13.54
CA PRO A 262 -28.31 26.98 12.79
C PRO A 262 -27.55 25.73 13.28
N ALA A 263 -26.95 25.00 12.36
CA ALA A 263 -26.08 23.89 12.68
C ALA A 263 -24.73 24.40 13.23
N THR A 264 -24.30 23.84 14.35
CA THR A 264 -23.03 24.14 14.99
C THR A 264 -21.93 23.25 14.41
N LEU A 265 -20.96 23.84 13.72
CA LEU A 265 -19.71 23.21 13.35
C LEU A 265 -18.70 23.35 14.49
N THR A 266 -18.23 22.22 15.02
CA THR A 266 -17.11 22.19 15.96
C THR A 266 -15.86 21.70 15.25
N VAL A 267 -14.83 22.53 15.26
CA VAL A 267 -13.49 22.22 14.76
C VAL A 267 -12.58 22.02 15.96
N GLY A 268 -11.83 20.92 15.98
CA GLY A 268 -10.90 20.67 17.06
C GLY A 268 -10.10 19.39 16.87
N LEU A 269 -9.21 19.14 17.82
CA LEU A 269 -8.32 17.99 17.82
C LEU A 269 -9.10 16.67 17.78
N ASP A 270 -8.80 15.83 16.79
CA ASP A 270 -9.26 14.45 16.75
C ASP A 270 -8.26 13.56 17.51
N LYS A 271 -8.54 13.37 18.79
CA LYS A 271 -7.71 12.54 19.66
C LYS A 271 -7.63 11.09 19.20
N SER A 272 -8.75 10.54 18.72
CA SER A 272 -8.82 9.12 18.32
C SER A 272 -7.91 8.86 17.14
N THR A 273 -8.01 9.69 16.10
CA THR A 273 -7.17 9.56 14.90
C THR A 273 -5.71 9.89 15.22
N THR A 274 -5.45 10.90 16.06
CA THR A 274 -4.07 11.23 16.49
C THR A 274 -3.44 10.07 17.27
N HIS A 275 -4.17 9.44 18.19
CA HIS A 275 -3.69 8.26 18.92
C HIS A 275 -3.39 7.11 17.98
N ALA A 276 -4.29 6.84 17.01
CA ALA A 276 -4.09 5.78 16.03
C ALA A 276 -2.83 6.03 15.17
N ASN A 277 -2.59 7.27 14.73
CA ASN A 277 -1.40 7.62 13.95
C ASN A 277 -0.10 7.39 14.75
N VAL A 278 -0.06 7.85 16.00
CA VAL A 278 1.13 7.66 16.86
C VAL A 278 1.31 6.17 17.24
N GLN A 279 0.22 5.45 17.50
CA GLN A 279 0.28 4.02 17.79
C GLN A 279 0.79 3.22 16.60
N ALA A 280 0.38 3.56 15.38
CA ALA A 280 0.88 2.91 14.17
C ALA A 280 2.42 3.06 14.04
N PHE A 281 2.98 4.21 14.44
CA PHE A 281 4.43 4.39 14.48
C PHE A 281 5.09 3.49 15.53
N VAL A 282 4.51 3.44 16.74
CA VAL A 282 4.96 2.57 17.83
C VAL A 282 4.98 1.10 17.38
N ASP A 283 3.92 0.65 16.72
CA ASP A 283 3.79 -0.71 16.24
C ASP A 283 4.82 -1.03 15.15
N ALA A 284 5.02 -0.12 14.18
CA ALA A 284 6.01 -0.27 13.13
C ALA A 284 7.44 -0.37 13.68
N TYR A 285 7.81 0.52 14.62
CA TYR A 285 9.11 0.46 15.29
C TYR A 285 9.26 -0.83 16.10
N ASN A 286 8.23 -1.23 16.86
CA ASN A 286 8.27 -2.43 17.70
C ASN A 286 8.38 -3.71 16.89
N LYS A 287 7.75 -3.78 15.71
CA LYS A 287 7.88 -4.93 14.80
C LYS A 287 9.33 -5.13 14.36
N LEU A 288 9.99 -4.06 13.93
CA LEU A 288 11.41 -4.11 13.54
C LEU A 288 12.31 -4.39 14.76
N SER A 289 12.08 -3.72 15.88
CA SER A 289 12.86 -3.91 17.11
C SER A 289 12.78 -5.36 17.62
N THR A 290 11.58 -5.96 17.62
CA THR A 290 11.35 -7.36 18.00
C THR A 290 12.04 -8.33 17.04
N THR A 291 11.99 -8.05 15.73
CA THR A 291 12.70 -8.84 14.72
C THR A 291 14.21 -8.81 14.97
N LEU A 292 14.78 -7.62 15.15
CA LEU A 292 16.19 -7.45 15.47
C LEU A 292 16.57 -8.15 16.78
N ALA A 293 15.74 -8.02 17.83
CA ALA A 293 15.96 -8.70 19.11
C ALA A 293 15.97 -10.21 18.98
N THR A 294 15.08 -10.79 18.17
CA THR A 294 15.03 -12.23 17.90
C THR A 294 16.26 -12.70 17.13
N LEU A 295 16.65 -11.97 16.09
CA LEU A 295 17.81 -12.32 15.25
C LEU A 295 19.13 -12.22 16.00
N THR A 296 19.21 -11.30 16.97
CA THR A 296 20.43 -11.01 17.75
C THR A 296 20.38 -11.59 19.17
N ALA A 297 19.40 -12.43 19.48
CA ALA A 297 19.27 -13.01 20.82
C ALA A 297 20.52 -13.83 21.18
N PRO A 298 21.14 -13.62 22.36
CA PRO A 298 22.36 -14.33 22.76
C PRO A 298 22.15 -15.83 23.02
N GLY A 299 20.90 -16.30 23.02
CA GLY A 299 20.52 -17.62 23.51
C GLY A 299 20.49 -17.64 25.04
N ASP A 300 19.95 -18.72 25.60
CA ASP A 300 19.95 -18.94 27.04
C ASP A 300 20.11 -20.44 27.34
N PRO A 301 21.30 -20.85 27.83
CA PRO A 301 21.55 -22.24 28.22
C PRO A 301 20.63 -22.74 29.34
N ALA A 302 20.18 -21.86 30.25
CA ALA A 302 19.33 -22.25 31.38
C ALA A 302 17.90 -22.59 30.93
N THR A 303 17.39 -21.89 29.91
CA THR A 303 16.07 -22.16 29.30
C THR A 303 16.14 -23.01 28.03
N LYS A 304 17.32 -23.54 27.67
CA LYS A 304 17.59 -24.30 26.44
C LYS A 304 17.17 -23.56 25.17
N LYS A 305 17.28 -22.23 25.17
CA LYS A 305 16.95 -21.39 24.03
C LYS A 305 18.19 -21.19 23.17
N ASP A 306 18.12 -21.61 21.91
CA ASP A 306 19.22 -21.42 20.97
C ASP A 306 19.47 -19.93 20.69
N PRO A 307 20.74 -19.53 20.46
CA PRO A 307 21.07 -18.19 20.03
C PRO A 307 20.47 -17.87 18.65
N GLY A 308 20.13 -16.60 18.44
CA GLY A 308 19.71 -16.10 17.15
C GLY A 308 20.84 -16.21 16.10
N PRO A 309 20.51 -16.28 14.79
CA PRO A 309 21.51 -16.41 13.73
C PRO A 309 22.57 -15.30 13.69
N PHE A 310 22.29 -14.15 14.32
CA PHE A 310 23.14 -12.98 14.43
C PHE A 310 23.46 -12.59 15.89
N ALA A 311 23.44 -13.54 16.82
CA ALA A 311 23.73 -13.30 18.24
C ALA A 311 25.06 -12.56 18.51
N GLN A 312 26.05 -12.74 17.64
CA GLN A 312 27.39 -12.14 17.74
C GLN A 312 27.65 -11.03 16.70
N ASP A 313 26.61 -10.57 16.00
CA ASP A 313 26.77 -9.56 14.95
C ASP A 313 26.84 -8.15 15.53
N SER A 314 28.05 -7.57 15.58
CA SER A 314 28.27 -6.22 16.09
C SER A 314 27.58 -5.13 15.27
N GLY A 315 27.37 -5.35 13.97
CA GLY A 315 26.69 -4.41 13.08
C GLY A 315 25.21 -4.27 13.41
N LEU A 316 24.52 -5.41 13.63
CA LEU A 316 23.11 -5.40 14.04
C LEU A 316 22.92 -4.87 15.46
N MET A 317 23.86 -5.13 16.37
CA MET A 317 23.84 -4.51 17.71
C MET A 317 24.02 -2.99 17.63
N ALA A 318 24.94 -2.51 16.77
CA ALA A 318 25.13 -1.09 16.53
C ALA A 318 23.88 -0.44 15.90
N LEU A 319 23.21 -1.12 14.96
CA LEU A 319 21.94 -0.66 14.39
C LEU A 319 20.87 -0.47 15.48
N ARG A 320 20.65 -1.48 16.33
CA ARG A 320 19.70 -1.39 17.45
C ARG A 320 20.01 -0.21 18.37
N SER A 321 21.29 -0.01 18.71
CA SER A 321 21.72 1.10 19.56
C SER A 321 21.49 2.47 18.90
N ARG A 322 21.78 2.60 17.59
CA ARG A 322 21.54 3.83 16.82
C ARG A 322 20.06 4.15 16.68
N MET A 323 19.21 3.15 16.38
CA MET A 323 17.75 3.32 16.35
C MET A 323 17.22 3.80 17.70
N SER A 324 17.65 3.18 18.79
CA SER A 324 17.27 3.60 20.15
C SER A 324 17.75 5.02 20.50
N SER A 325 18.89 5.44 19.93
CA SER A 325 19.45 6.77 20.15
C SER A 325 18.70 7.84 19.36
N ALA A 326 18.26 7.54 18.13
CA ALA A 326 17.40 8.42 17.33
C ALA A 326 16.08 8.76 18.06
N LEU A 327 15.51 7.79 18.79
CA LEU A 327 14.30 8.01 19.62
C LEU A 327 14.54 8.92 20.84
N ARG A 328 15.77 9.00 21.34
CA ARG A 328 16.14 9.83 22.50
C ARG A 328 16.60 11.22 22.10
N GLN A 329 16.68 11.50 20.80
CA GLN A 329 17.14 12.78 20.30
C GLN A 329 16.19 13.89 20.74
N VAL A 330 16.77 15.01 21.15
CA VAL A 330 16.03 16.20 21.56
C VAL A 330 16.02 17.16 20.37
N SER A 331 14.82 17.53 19.92
CA SER A 331 14.62 18.54 18.88
C SER A 331 13.87 19.72 19.49
N GLY A 332 14.41 20.94 19.38
CA GLY A 332 13.77 22.14 19.92
C GLY A 332 13.48 22.12 21.43
N GLY A 333 14.24 21.34 22.22
CA GLY A 333 14.02 21.18 23.66
C GLY A 333 12.94 20.15 24.03
N LEU A 334 12.37 19.45 23.05
CA LEU A 334 11.36 18.41 23.24
C LEU A 334 11.88 17.03 22.80
N SER A 335 11.35 15.99 23.43
CA SER A 335 11.72 14.60 23.19
C SER A 335 10.48 13.71 23.16
N LEU A 336 10.58 12.51 22.59
CA LEU A 336 9.48 11.54 22.53
C LEU A 336 8.82 11.25 23.90
N PRO A 337 9.57 11.16 25.02
CA PRO A 337 8.98 11.06 26.35
C PRO A 337 8.05 12.20 26.76
N ASN A 338 8.27 13.43 26.27
CA ASN A 338 7.38 14.56 26.54
C ASN A 338 5.99 14.35 25.93
N PHE A 339 5.88 13.56 24.86
CA PHE A 339 4.64 13.19 24.18
C PHE A 339 4.12 11.80 24.58
N GLY A 340 4.65 11.22 25.67
CA GLY A 340 4.20 9.93 26.18
C GLY A 340 4.79 8.71 25.48
N ILE A 341 5.74 8.88 24.55
CA ILE A 341 6.40 7.76 23.88
C ILE A 341 7.69 7.43 24.64
N THR A 342 7.74 6.23 25.23
CA THR A 342 8.84 5.83 26.13
C THR A 342 9.48 4.51 25.73
N GLY A 343 10.81 4.43 25.83
CA GLY A 343 11.55 3.20 25.57
C GLY A 343 11.46 2.20 26.72
N GLN A 344 11.36 0.92 26.37
CA GLN A 344 11.32 -0.21 27.28
C GLN A 344 12.69 -0.91 27.37
N ARG A 345 12.87 -1.76 28.39
CA ARG A 345 14.14 -2.48 28.63
C ARG A 345 14.52 -3.44 27.52
N ASP A 346 13.55 -3.95 26.77
CA ASP A 346 13.75 -4.85 25.63
C ASP A 346 14.11 -4.12 24.32
N GLY A 347 14.07 -2.78 24.33
CA GLY A 347 14.33 -1.92 23.16
C GLY A 347 13.10 -1.59 22.33
N THR A 348 11.90 -2.01 22.75
CA THR A 348 10.61 -1.54 22.20
C THR A 348 10.25 -0.16 22.76
N ILE A 349 9.20 0.46 22.21
CA ILE A 349 8.61 1.70 22.73
C ILE A 349 7.13 1.49 23.06
N ALA A 350 6.61 2.29 23.99
CA ALA A 350 5.21 2.28 24.39
C ALA A 350 4.64 3.70 24.38
N LEU A 351 3.33 3.81 24.09
CA LEU A 351 2.58 5.05 24.11
C LEU A 351 1.75 5.19 25.39
N ASP A 352 1.91 6.31 26.08
CA ASP A 352 0.98 6.81 27.11
C ASP A 352 0.06 7.86 26.47
N SER A 353 -1.16 7.44 26.10
CA SER A 353 -2.14 8.30 25.45
C SER A 353 -2.57 9.50 26.30
N ALA A 354 -2.54 9.37 27.64
CA ALA A 354 -2.92 10.47 28.53
C ALA A 354 -1.85 11.57 28.57
N ARG A 355 -0.57 11.19 28.47
CA ARG A 355 0.53 12.15 28.29
C ARG A 355 0.51 12.77 26.91
N LEU A 356 0.26 11.97 25.87
CA LEU A 356 0.10 12.47 24.51
C LEU A 356 -0.98 13.54 24.45
N ASP A 357 -2.17 13.26 25.00
CA ASP A 357 -3.30 14.21 25.08
C ASP A 357 -2.93 15.56 25.70
N LYS A 358 -2.20 15.53 26.81
CA LYS A 358 -1.77 16.75 27.50
C LYS A 358 -0.76 17.53 26.65
N ALA A 359 0.19 16.84 26.02
CA ALA A 359 1.23 17.46 25.22
C ALA A 359 0.66 18.10 23.94
N ILE A 360 -0.19 17.39 23.20
CA ILE A 360 -0.80 17.90 21.96
C ILE A 360 -1.81 19.02 22.23
N SER A 361 -2.49 19.01 23.38
CA SER A 361 -3.38 20.13 23.74
C SER A 361 -2.62 21.42 24.05
N ALA A 362 -1.36 21.31 24.50
CA ALA A 362 -0.52 22.47 24.82
C ALA A 362 0.18 23.04 23.56
N ASN A 363 0.70 22.16 22.70
CA ASN A 363 1.32 22.56 21.44
C ASN A 363 1.21 21.45 20.39
N PRO A 364 0.16 21.46 19.54
CA PRO A 364 -0.03 20.45 18.50
C PRO A 364 1.14 20.39 17.51
N ALA A 365 1.63 21.55 17.07
CA ALA A 365 2.70 21.66 16.07
C ALA A 365 4.04 21.07 16.55
N ALA A 366 4.24 20.97 17.86
CA ALA A 366 5.46 20.41 18.42
C ALA A 366 5.57 18.89 18.21
N LEU A 367 4.45 18.16 18.07
CA LEU A 367 4.48 16.74 17.75
C LEU A 367 5.03 16.52 16.33
N ASP A 368 4.50 17.26 15.36
CA ASP A 368 4.93 17.16 13.97
C ASP A 368 6.38 17.63 13.79
N ALA A 369 6.80 18.69 14.49
CA ALA A 369 8.19 19.14 14.46
C ALA A 369 9.17 18.12 15.07
N LEU A 370 8.75 17.38 16.09
CA LEU A 370 9.58 16.34 16.73
C LEU A 370 9.73 15.11 15.82
N PHE A 371 8.63 14.65 15.24
CA PHE A 371 8.65 13.52 14.31
C PHE A 371 9.33 13.89 13.00
N GLY A 372 9.12 15.11 12.51
CA GLY A 372 9.69 15.62 11.27
C GLY A 372 9.19 14.87 10.05
N SER A 373 10.10 14.57 9.12
CA SER A 373 9.78 13.92 7.84
C SER A 373 10.88 12.96 7.45
N ALA A 374 10.52 11.83 6.85
CA ALA A 374 11.40 10.88 6.15
C ALA A 374 11.37 11.09 4.63
N THR A 375 10.91 12.25 4.16
CA THR A 375 10.94 12.54 2.72
C THR A 375 12.38 12.72 2.25
N ILE A 376 12.74 12.06 1.15
CA ILE A 376 14.08 12.09 0.56
C ILE A 376 14.51 13.54 0.33
N ASN A 377 15.73 13.90 0.75
CA ASN A 377 16.33 15.25 0.71
C ASN A 377 15.68 16.29 1.63
N HIS A 378 14.70 15.90 2.44
CA HIS A 378 14.02 16.76 3.42
C HIS A 378 13.89 16.04 4.78
N GLU A 379 14.83 15.14 5.08
CA GLU A 379 14.79 14.32 6.28
C GLU A 379 15.03 15.16 7.53
N SER A 380 14.10 15.09 8.47
CA SER A 380 14.13 15.83 9.73
C SER A 380 13.46 15.05 10.85
N GLY A 381 13.80 15.40 12.09
CA GLY A 381 13.22 14.78 13.28
C GLY A 381 13.49 13.28 13.37
N VAL A 382 12.70 12.61 14.21
CA VAL A 382 12.84 11.18 14.49
C VAL A 382 12.63 10.33 13.22
N LEU A 383 11.65 10.67 12.38
CA LEU A 383 11.36 9.92 11.15
C LEU A 383 12.52 9.99 10.17
N GLY A 384 13.11 11.16 9.97
CA GLY A 384 14.25 11.34 9.08
C GLY A 384 15.51 10.61 9.56
N ASP A 385 15.78 10.63 10.87
CA ASP A 385 16.94 9.94 11.42
C ASP A 385 16.79 8.41 11.35
N LEU A 386 15.58 7.90 11.60
CA LEU A 386 15.27 6.47 11.43
C LEU A 386 15.31 6.04 9.97
N ASP A 387 14.82 6.88 9.05
CA ASP A 387 14.88 6.58 7.62
C ASP A 387 16.31 6.55 7.10
N LYS A 388 17.16 7.53 7.47
CA LYS A 388 18.59 7.50 7.12
C LYS A 388 19.27 6.21 7.56
N LEU A 389 19.01 5.77 8.79
CA LEU A 389 19.54 4.51 9.30
C LEU A 389 18.99 3.31 8.51
N ASN A 390 17.70 3.31 8.19
CA ASN A 390 17.07 2.24 7.42
C ASN A 390 17.64 2.17 5.99
N SER A 391 17.71 3.31 5.31
CA SER A 391 18.21 3.48 3.95
C SER A 391 19.67 3.06 3.81
N GLN A 392 20.54 3.33 4.79
CA GLN A 392 21.93 2.82 4.80
C GLN A 392 22.02 1.28 4.77
N TRP A 393 20.98 0.60 5.25
CA TRP A 393 20.91 -0.86 5.27
C TRP A 393 20.19 -1.43 4.06
N THR A 394 19.11 -0.79 3.62
CA THR A 394 18.20 -1.28 2.58
C THR A 394 18.52 -0.78 1.18
N ASN A 395 19.42 0.19 1.01
CA ASN A 395 19.80 0.72 -0.31
C ASN A 395 20.14 -0.43 -1.28
N SER A 396 19.54 -0.39 -2.46
CA SER A 396 19.62 -1.47 -3.44
C SER A 396 21.03 -1.62 -4.05
N VAL A 397 21.83 -0.56 -4.07
CA VAL A 397 23.16 -0.52 -4.70
C VAL A 397 24.26 -0.82 -3.69
N ASP A 398 24.34 -0.08 -2.60
CA ASP A 398 25.45 -0.12 -1.64
C ASP A 398 25.03 -0.44 -0.20
N GLY A 399 23.76 -0.79 0.02
CA GLY A 399 23.21 -1.09 1.33
C GLY A 399 23.83 -2.31 2.01
N GLN A 400 23.94 -2.25 3.34
CA GLN A 400 24.54 -3.31 4.16
C GLN A 400 23.86 -4.68 3.97
N LEU A 401 22.53 -4.71 3.78
CA LEU A 401 21.80 -5.97 3.57
C LEU A 401 22.21 -6.67 2.28
N ASN A 402 22.37 -5.94 1.18
CA ASN A 402 22.72 -6.53 -0.11
C ASN A 402 24.15 -7.06 -0.10
N GLN A 403 25.09 -6.31 0.50
CA GLN A 403 26.46 -6.79 0.69
C GLN A 403 26.52 -8.09 1.51
N ARG A 404 25.77 -8.14 2.62
CA ARG A 404 25.69 -9.32 3.48
C ARG A 404 25.02 -10.51 2.80
N LYS A 405 23.92 -10.29 2.07
CA LYS A 405 23.26 -11.34 1.27
C LYS A 405 24.20 -11.91 0.22
N SER A 406 24.90 -11.06 -0.54
CA SER A 406 25.88 -11.50 -1.54
C SER A 406 27.01 -12.30 -0.91
N SER A 407 27.53 -11.86 0.25
CA SER A 407 28.57 -12.59 0.98
C SER A 407 28.11 -13.98 1.43
N VAL A 408 26.90 -14.09 2.00
CA VAL A 408 26.35 -15.38 2.44
C VAL A 408 26.07 -16.28 1.22
N GLN A 409 25.56 -15.75 0.11
CA GLN A 409 25.36 -16.52 -1.12
C GLN A 409 26.68 -17.08 -1.66
N LYS A 410 27.75 -16.26 -1.70
CA LYS A 410 29.09 -16.73 -2.09
C LYS A 410 29.61 -17.82 -1.16
N GLN A 411 29.38 -17.67 0.15
CA GLN A 411 29.74 -18.70 1.13
C GLN A 411 28.97 -20.00 0.90
N GLN A 412 27.67 -19.93 0.61
CA GLN A 412 26.84 -21.10 0.29
C GLN A 412 27.33 -21.81 -0.97
N SER A 413 27.65 -21.06 -2.04
CA SER A 413 28.23 -21.63 -3.27
C SER A 413 29.56 -22.32 -2.99
N SER A 414 30.47 -21.67 -2.25
CA SER A 414 31.76 -22.29 -1.89
C SER A 414 31.60 -23.55 -1.04
N LEU A 415 30.63 -23.59 -0.13
CA LEU A 415 30.32 -24.79 0.66
C LEU A 415 29.72 -25.91 -0.20
N SER A 416 28.90 -25.56 -1.19
CA SER A 416 28.38 -26.51 -2.18
C SER A 416 29.51 -27.15 -3.00
N ASP A 417 30.47 -26.34 -3.46
CA ASP A 417 31.63 -26.84 -4.20
C ASP A 417 32.51 -27.75 -3.33
N ARG A 418 32.71 -27.38 -2.05
CA ARG A 418 33.43 -28.21 -1.08
C ARG A 418 32.71 -29.53 -0.79
N GLN A 419 31.38 -29.52 -0.75
CA GLN A 419 30.59 -30.74 -0.59
C GLN A 419 30.79 -31.66 -1.79
N ALA A 420 30.68 -31.15 -3.02
CA ALA A 420 30.91 -31.94 -4.23
C ALA A 420 32.32 -32.55 -4.26
N GLN A 421 33.35 -31.77 -3.89
CA GLN A 421 34.72 -32.30 -3.77
C GLN A 421 34.85 -33.38 -2.69
N LEU A 422 34.14 -33.25 -1.57
CA LEU A 422 34.15 -34.27 -0.52
C LEU A 422 33.42 -35.54 -0.96
N ASP A 423 32.34 -35.41 -1.74
CA ASP A 423 31.60 -36.53 -2.33
C ASP A 423 32.48 -37.29 -3.34
N ASP A 424 33.27 -36.58 -4.16
CA ASP A 424 34.26 -37.19 -5.05
C ASP A 424 35.35 -37.95 -4.29
N GLN A 425 35.83 -37.38 -3.17
CA GLN A 425 36.80 -38.03 -2.29
C GLN A 425 36.20 -39.29 -1.63
N TYR A 426 34.96 -39.21 -1.17
CA TYR A 426 34.21 -40.35 -0.64
C TYR A 426 34.10 -41.45 -1.69
N ASN A 427 33.65 -41.13 -2.90
CA ASN A 427 33.47 -42.08 -4.00
C ASN A 427 34.78 -42.75 -4.40
N SER A 428 35.88 -42.00 -4.44
CA SER A 428 37.21 -42.52 -4.73
C SER A 428 37.72 -43.45 -3.63
N ALA A 429 37.55 -43.07 -2.36
CA ALA A 429 37.91 -43.91 -1.22
C ALA A 429 37.08 -45.20 -1.19
N TYR A 430 35.77 -45.08 -1.42
CA TYR A 430 34.85 -46.21 -1.52
C TYR A 430 35.27 -47.19 -2.61
N LYS A 431 35.52 -46.74 -3.85
CA LYS A 431 35.99 -47.59 -4.96
C LYS A 431 37.30 -48.30 -4.62
N ARG A 432 38.25 -47.57 -4.01
CA ARG A 432 39.53 -48.15 -3.58
C ARG A 432 39.34 -49.24 -2.55
N TYR A 433 38.59 -48.96 -1.47
CA TYR A 433 38.32 -49.95 -0.43
C TYR A 433 37.53 -51.14 -0.98
N LEU A 434 36.51 -50.91 -1.82
CA LEU A 434 35.74 -51.97 -2.45
C LEU A 434 36.64 -52.91 -3.26
N SER A 435 37.53 -52.36 -4.10
CA SER A 435 38.49 -53.15 -4.86
C SER A 435 39.41 -53.98 -3.94
N GLN A 436 39.95 -53.37 -2.89
CA GLN A 436 40.81 -54.05 -1.92
C GLN A 436 40.08 -55.19 -1.19
N PHE A 437 38.85 -54.95 -0.70
CA PHE A 437 38.09 -55.97 0.02
C PHE A 437 37.53 -57.07 -0.89
N THR A 438 37.19 -56.77 -2.14
CA THR A 438 36.82 -57.79 -3.13
C THR A 438 38.01 -58.67 -3.49
N GLN A 439 39.21 -58.10 -3.67
CA GLN A 439 40.43 -58.89 -3.88
C GLN A 439 40.76 -59.76 -2.67
N LEU A 440 40.62 -59.23 -1.45
CA LEU A 440 40.78 -60.01 -0.22
C LEU A 440 39.75 -61.14 -0.12
N GLN A 441 38.50 -60.91 -0.51
CA GLN A 441 37.46 -61.94 -0.55
C GLN A 441 37.80 -63.05 -1.55
N THR A 442 38.27 -62.71 -2.75
CA THR A 442 38.73 -63.69 -3.75
C THR A 442 39.93 -64.48 -3.25
N LEU A 443 40.91 -63.82 -2.62
CA LEU A 443 42.06 -64.48 -2.03
C LEU A 443 41.64 -65.45 -0.92
N GLN A 444 40.71 -65.04 -0.05
CA GLN A 444 40.16 -65.90 0.99
C GLN A 444 39.43 -67.11 0.39
N ALA A 445 38.66 -66.92 -0.68
CA ALA A 445 37.98 -68.01 -1.37
C ALA A 445 38.97 -69.00 -2.02
N GLN A 446 40.03 -68.50 -2.67
CA GLN A 446 41.11 -69.33 -3.22
C GLN A 446 41.87 -70.08 -2.14
N MET A 447 42.18 -69.41 -1.01
CA MET A 447 42.80 -70.06 0.14
C MET A 447 41.89 -71.15 0.72
N ALA A 448 40.60 -70.89 0.87
CA ALA A 448 39.62 -71.86 1.35
C ALA A 448 39.48 -73.07 0.42
N GLN A 449 39.50 -72.83 -0.90
CA GLN A 449 39.50 -73.89 -1.92
C GLN A 449 40.78 -74.72 -1.88
N ASN A 450 41.96 -74.09 -1.78
CA ASN A 450 43.23 -74.78 -1.66
C ASN A 450 43.32 -75.59 -0.37
N THR A 451 42.87 -75.06 0.77
CA THR A 451 42.79 -75.82 2.03
C THR A 451 41.82 -76.98 1.92
N GLY A 452 40.67 -76.82 1.26
CA GLY A 452 39.73 -77.91 1.01
C GLY A 452 40.31 -79.00 0.09
N LEU A 453 41.10 -78.61 -0.91
CA LEU A 453 41.85 -79.54 -1.76
C LEU A 453 42.92 -80.29 -0.96
N PHE A 454 43.71 -79.61 -0.13
CA PHE A 454 44.68 -80.26 0.75
C PHE A 454 43.99 -81.22 1.74
N ASP A 455 42.90 -80.80 2.39
CA ASP A 455 42.13 -81.66 3.29
C ASP A 455 41.57 -82.88 2.55
N SER A 456 41.15 -82.74 1.29
CA SER A 456 40.68 -83.86 0.47
C SER A 456 41.80 -84.81 0.03
N MET A 457 42.98 -84.29 -0.34
CA MET A 457 44.15 -85.11 -0.72
C MET A 457 44.72 -85.87 0.48
N PHE A 458 44.77 -85.24 1.65
CA PHE A 458 45.29 -85.85 2.87
C PHE A 458 44.25 -86.71 3.62
N SER A 459 42.95 -86.57 3.34
CA SER A 459 41.94 -87.53 3.84
C SER A 459 41.80 -88.78 2.96
N GLN A 460 42.02 -88.69 1.64
CA GLN A 460 42.07 -89.86 0.75
C GLN A 460 43.34 -90.71 0.89
N SER A 461 44.39 -90.19 1.55
CA SER A 461 45.62 -90.92 1.84
C SER A 461 45.50 -91.88 3.05
N ASN A 462 44.31 -92.00 3.64
CA ASN A 462 44.02 -92.81 4.83
C ASN A 462 42.92 -93.87 4.56
N SER A 463 42.87 -94.43 3.35
CA SER A 463 42.10 -95.65 3.05
C SER A 463 43.01 -96.77 2.61
#